data_AF-A0A8T2JCT3-F1
#
_entry.id   AF-A0A8T2JCT3-F1
#
_cell.length_a   1.000
_cell.length_b   1.000
_cell.length_c   1.000
_cell.angle_alpha   90.00
_cell.angle_beta   90.00
_cell.angle_gamma   90.00
#
_symmetry.space_group_name_H-M   'P 1'
#
loop_
_entity.id
_entity.type
_entity.pdbx_description
1 polymer ?
#
loop_
_entity_poly.entity_id
_entity_poly.type
_entity_poly.pdbx_seq_one_letter_code
_entity_poly.pdbx_strand_id
1 'polypeptide(L)'
;MIASGSWKEKKFKSYNFNALGVMPECGHLHPLMKVRTQFRQIFLEMGFTEMPTNNFIESSFWNFDALFQPQQHPARDQHDTFFLQDPAIATEFPMDYLERVKKVHSEGGYGSQGYKYDWSILEAQKNILRTHTTAVSARMLYKLAQQKEFTPVKYFSIDRVFRNETLDATHLAEFHQIEGVMADRGLTLGHLMGVLKEFFHKLGITKLRFKPAYNPYTEPSMEVFSYHEGLKKWVEIGNSGLFRPELLLPMGLPDDVSVLGWGLSLERPTMIRYGIKNIRELVGHKVNLQMVYDSPICRLDA
;
A
#
# COMPACT_ATOMS: atom_id res chain seq x y z
N MET A 1 -20.50 -34.54 46.55
CA MET A 1 -19.25 -35.30 46.72
C MET A 1 -18.25 -34.57 47.59
N ILE A 2 -17.86 -33.33 47.26
CA ILE A 2 -16.95 -32.53 48.10
C ILE A 2 -17.54 -32.31 49.50
N ALA A 3 -18.75 -31.77 49.60
CA ALA A 3 -19.41 -31.51 50.89
C ALA A 3 -19.79 -32.78 51.67
N SER A 4 -20.05 -33.89 50.98
CA SER A 4 -20.56 -35.15 51.55
C SER A 4 -19.47 -36.21 51.80
N GLY A 5 -18.20 -35.93 51.49
CA GLY A 5 -17.08 -36.89 51.60
C GLY A 5 -17.12 -38.11 50.66
N SER A 6 -18.20 -38.29 49.90
CA SER A 6 -18.49 -39.49 49.11
C SER A 6 -17.54 -39.75 47.92
N TRP A 7 -16.52 -38.92 47.72
CA TRP A 7 -15.45 -39.14 46.74
C TRP A 7 -14.42 -40.16 47.21
N LYS A 8 -14.26 -40.38 48.53
CA LYS A 8 -13.25 -41.31 49.08
C LYS A 8 -13.56 -42.77 48.76
N GLU A 9 -14.83 -43.12 48.64
CA GLU A 9 -15.30 -44.50 48.47
C GLU A 9 -15.61 -44.87 47.01
N LYS A 10 -15.57 -43.89 46.09
CA LYS A 10 -15.88 -44.11 44.67
C LYS A 10 -14.61 -44.21 43.83
N LYS A 11 -14.61 -45.15 42.88
CA LYS A 11 -13.56 -45.27 41.86
C LYS A 11 -13.91 -44.42 40.64
N PHE A 12 -13.05 -43.47 40.29
CA PHE A 12 -13.23 -42.61 39.12
C PHE A 12 -12.49 -43.16 37.91
N LYS A 13 -13.05 -42.95 36.72
CA LYS A 13 -12.36 -43.22 35.46
C LYS A 13 -11.17 -42.26 35.34
N SER A 14 -9.99 -42.78 35.05
CA SER A 14 -8.79 -41.97 34.83
C SER A 14 -9.01 -40.99 33.67
N TYR A 15 -8.58 -39.76 33.86
CA TYR A 15 -8.62 -38.75 32.81
C TYR A 15 -7.64 -39.11 31.69
N ASN A 16 -8.07 -38.96 30.43
CA ASN A 16 -7.20 -39.20 29.29
C ASN A 16 -6.34 -37.96 29.02
N PHE A 17 -5.12 -37.95 29.54
CA PHE A 17 -4.16 -36.85 29.32
C PHE A 17 -3.59 -36.79 27.89
N ASN A 18 -3.86 -37.79 27.04
CA ASN A 18 -3.43 -37.79 25.64
C ASN A 18 -4.43 -37.08 24.71
N ALA A 19 -5.56 -36.60 25.22
CA ALA A 19 -6.53 -35.82 24.43
C ALA A 19 -6.13 -34.34 24.40
N LEU A 20 -6.41 -33.66 23.27
CA LEU A 20 -6.12 -32.22 23.10
C LEU A 20 -6.93 -31.29 24.02
N GLY A 21 -7.95 -31.82 24.71
CA GLY A 21 -8.89 -31.03 25.48
C GLY A 21 -9.94 -30.36 24.61
N VAL A 22 -10.77 -29.51 25.25
CA VAL A 22 -11.77 -28.69 24.56
C VAL A 22 -11.17 -27.30 24.39
N MET A 23 -11.09 -26.82 23.16
CA MET A 23 -10.65 -25.45 22.90
C MET A 23 -11.71 -24.47 23.42
N PRO A 24 -11.32 -23.47 24.23
CA PRO A 24 -12.26 -22.48 24.73
C PRO A 24 -12.76 -21.61 23.58
N GLU A 25 -14.02 -21.19 23.65
CA GLU A 25 -14.57 -20.19 22.73
C GLU A 25 -13.85 -18.85 22.93
N CYS A 26 -13.36 -18.25 21.84
CA CYS A 26 -12.68 -16.96 21.89
C CYS A 26 -12.97 -16.14 20.62
N GLY A 27 -12.66 -14.84 20.67
CA GLY A 27 -12.74 -13.97 19.50
C GLY A 27 -11.55 -14.19 18.56
N HIS A 28 -11.79 -14.06 17.26
CA HIS A 28 -10.75 -14.24 16.24
C HIS A 28 -10.58 -12.98 15.39
N LEU A 29 -9.33 -12.64 15.08
CA LEU A 29 -8.98 -11.59 14.14
C LEU A 29 -8.58 -12.19 12.80
N HIS A 30 -9.05 -11.56 11.72
CA HIS A 30 -8.73 -11.99 10.36
C HIS A 30 -7.20 -11.96 10.11
N PRO A 31 -6.60 -12.99 9.48
CA PRO A 31 -5.14 -13.07 9.27
C PRO A 31 -4.54 -11.85 8.57
N LEU A 32 -5.18 -11.38 7.50
CA LEU A 32 -4.77 -10.15 6.79
C LEU A 32 -4.73 -8.93 7.71
N MET A 33 -5.67 -8.83 8.65
CA MET A 33 -5.77 -7.70 9.59
C MET A 33 -4.74 -7.79 10.72
N LYS A 34 -4.35 -9.01 11.12
CA LYS A 34 -3.21 -9.22 12.02
C LYS A 34 -1.92 -8.71 11.36
N VAL A 35 -1.70 -9.07 10.10
CA VAL A 35 -0.54 -8.60 9.31
C VAL A 35 -0.58 -7.08 9.12
N ARG A 36 -1.76 -6.51 8.79
CA ARG A 36 -1.94 -5.04 8.68
C ARG A 36 -1.50 -4.30 9.93
N THR A 37 -1.93 -4.81 11.10
CA THR A 37 -1.57 -4.22 12.40
C THR A 37 -0.06 -4.21 12.61
N GLN A 38 0.62 -5.26 12.17
CA GLN A 38 2.07 -5.34 12.28
C GLN A 38 2.80 -4.38 11.33
N PHE A 39 2.40 -4.31 10.06
CA PHE A 39 2.95 -3.34 9.12
C PHE A 39 2.78 -1.91 9.64
N ARG A 40 1.59 -1.59 10.15
CA ARG A 40 1.30 -0.31 10.78
C ARG A 40 2.25 -0.03 11.95
N GLN A 41 2.50 -1.02 12.81
CA GLN A 41 3.43 -0.88 13.93
C GLN A 41 4.88 -0.60 13.47
N ILE A 42 5.35 -1.29 12.43
CA ILE A 42 6.70 -1.08 11.86
C ILE A 42 6.87 0.36 11.36
N PHE A 43 5.88 0.90 10.65
CA PHE A 43 5.92 2.30 10.23
C PHE A 43 5.98 3.27 11.40
N LEU A 44 5.17 3.05 12.44
CA LEU A 44 5.15 3.88 13.64
C LEU A 44 6.52 3.85 14.36
N GLU A 45 7.13 2.67 14.49
CA GLU A 45 8.47 2.51 15.06
C GLU A 45 9.56 3.22 14.25
N MET A 46 9.39 3.30 12.93
CA MET A 46 10.30 4.02 12.03
C MET A 46 10.03 5.54 11.97
N GLY A 47 9.07 6.03 12.77
CA GLY A 47 8.72 7.44 12.87
C GLY A 47 7.84 7.95 11.74
N PHE A 48 7.09 7.07 11.08
CA PHE A 48 6.13 7.46 10.04
C PHE A 48 4.78 7.83 10.65
N THR A 49 4.12 8.82 10.07
CA THR A 49 2.78 9.27 10.45
C THR A 49 1.74 8.68 9.49
N GLU A 50 0.65 8.14 10.03
CA GLU A 50 -0.41 7.53 9.23
C GLU A 50 -1.23 8.59 8.49
N MET A 51 -1.35 8.46 7.16
CA MET A 51 -2.15 9.35 6.33
C MET A 51 -3.62 8.94 6.37
N PRO A 52 -4.56 9.90 6.34
CA PRO A 52 -5.97 9.60 6.17
C PRO A 52 -6.26 9.13 4.74
N THR A 53 -6.87 7.95 4.59
CA THR A 53 -7.17 7.33 3.28
C THR A 53 -8.68 7.18 3.04
N ASN A 54 -9.50 7.96 3.75
CA ASN A 54 -10.96 7.87 3.85
C ASN A 54 -11.71 8.29 2.56
N ASN A 55 -11.20 7.88 1.40
CA ASN A 55 -11.72 8.14 0.07
C ASN A 55 -11.45 6.95 -0.88
N PHE A 56 -12.45 6.10 -1.10
CA PHE A 56 -12.35 5.07 -2.16
C PHE A 56 -12.56 5.66 -3.56
N ILE A 57 -13.38 6.69 -3.65
CA ILE A 57 -13.59 7.45 -4.88
C ILE A 57 -12.52 8.54 -4.94
N GLU A 58 -11.84 8.61 -6.08
CA GLU A 58 -10.84 9.63 -6.35
C GLU A 58 -11.09 10.23 -7.74
N SER A 59 -10.74 11.52 -7.90
CA SER A 59 -10.77 12.11 -9.24
C SER A 59 -9.58 11.64 -10.05
N SER A 60 -9.76 11.48 -11.36
CA SER A 60 -8.67 11.13 -12.28
C SER A 60 -7.52 12.14 -12.20
N PHE A 61 -7.82 13.39 -11.88
CA PHE A 61 -6.82 14.41 -11.56
C PHE A 61 -5.88 13.94 -10.43
N TRP A 62 -6.40 13.65 -9.23
CA TRP A 62 -5.55 13.29 -8.08
C TRP A 62 -4.92 11.92 -8.22
N ASN A 63 -5.62 10.98 -8.87
CA ASN A 63 -5.13 9.63 -9.05
C ASN A 63 -4.07 9.51 -10.15
N PHE A 64 -4.10 10.36 -11.18
CA PHE A 64 -3.18 10.24 -12.32
C PHE A 64 -2.46 11.55 -12.64
N ASP A 65 -3.19 12.61 -12.97
CA ASP A 65 -2.59 13.85 -13.50
C ASP A 65 -1.67 14.53 -12.47
N ALA A 66 -2.07 14.58 -11.20
CA ALA A 66 -1.29 15.13 -10.10
C ALA A 66 0.01 14.36 -9.84
N LEU A 67 0.07 13.09 -10.28
CA LEU A 67 1.27 12.27 -10.21
C LEU A 67 2.15 12.42 -11.47
N PHE A 68 1.84 13.33 -12.39
CA PHE A 68 2.55 13.41 -13.67
C PHE A 68 2.41 12.13 -14.52
N GLN A 69 1.30 11.38 -14.36
CA GLN A 69 0.99 10.26 -15.25
C GLN A 69 0.18 10.78 -16.46
N PRO A 70 0.63 10.54 -17.71
CA PRO A 70 0.00 11.13 -18.89
C PRO A 70 -1.42 10.58 -19.13
N GLN A 71 -2.29 11.39 -19.75
CA GLN A 71 -3.69 11.01 -20.03
C GLN A 71 -3.84 9.83 -20.99
N GLN A 72 -2.85 9.61 -21.86
CA GLN A 72 -2.82 8.52 -22.83
C GLN A 72 -2.27 7.20 -22.23
N HIS A 73 -1.97 7.17 -20.93
CA HIS A 73 -1.38 6.01 -20.29
C HIS A 73 -2.39 4.83 -20.24
N PRO A 74 -2.01 3.61 -20.64
CA PRO A 74 -2.93 2.44 -20.70
C PRO A 74 -3.64 2.17 -19.37
N ALA A 75 -2.97 2.35 -18.24
CA ALA A 75 -3.60 2.19 -16.92
C ALA A 75 -4.83 3.11 -16.67
N ARG A 76 -5.06 4.14 -17.50
CA ARG A 76 -6.25 5.00 -17.44
C ARG A 76 -7.40 4.49 -18.31
N ASP A 77 -7.21 3.39 -19.03
CA ASP A 77 -8.26 2.80 -19.85
C ASP A 77 -9.32 2.11 -18.99
N GLN A 78 -10.53 2.01 -19.54
CA GLN A 78 -11.66 1.32 -18.88
C GLN A 78 -11.39 -0.17 -18.61
N HIS A 79 -10.45 -0.75 -19.34
CA HIS A 79 -10.01 -2.13 -19.12
C HIS A 79 -9.18 -2.29 -17.85
N ASP A 80 -8.53 -1.23 -17.34
CA ASP A 80 -7.66 -1.30 -16.16
C ASP A 80 -8.24 -0.56 -14.94
N THR A 81 -9.12 0.42 -15.16
CA THR A 81 -9.66 1.30 -14.13
C THR A 81 -11.19 1.26 -14.05
N PHE A 82 -11.73 1.19 -12.84
CA PHE A 82 -13.17 1.33 -12.60
C PHE A 82 -13.58 2.80 -12.56
N PHE A 83 -14.26 3.25 -13.62
CA PHE A 83 -14.88 4.56 -13.70
C PHE A 83 -16.26 4.56 -13.03
N LEU A 84 -16.62 5.68 -12.41
CA LEU A 84 -17.94 5.84 -11.82
C LEU A 84 -18.97 6.29 -12.84
N GLN A 85 -20.18 5.72 -12.73
CA GLN A 85 -21.36 6.24 -13.39
C GLN A 85 -22.03 7.35 -12.56
N ASP A 86 -21.99 7.25 -11.23
CA ASP A 86 -22.51 8.26 -10.30
C ASP A 86 -21.71 8.23 -8.98
N PRO A 87 -21.12 9.34 -8.51
CA PRO A 87 -20.93 10.60 -9.23
C PRO A 87 -19.86 10.46 -10.33
N ALA A 88 -20.21 10.67 -11.61
CA ALA A 88 -19.28 10.49 -12.72
C ALA A 88 -18.15 11.53 -12.78
N ILE A 89 -18.42 12.76 -12.34
CA ILE A 89 -17.49 13.88 -12.44
C ILE A 89 -17.20 14.51 -11.07
N ALA A 90 -15.95 14.88 -10.84
CA ALA A 90 -15.56 15.76 -9.76
C ALA A 90 -15.64 17.22 -10.23
N THR A 91 -16.11 18.09 -9.34
CA THR A 91 -16.33 19.52 -9.60
C THR A 91 -15.35 20.43 -8.87
N GLU A 92 -14.71 19.93 -7.81
CA GLU A 92 -13.86 20.73 -6.93
C GLU A 92 -12.39 20.36 -7.09
N PHE A 93 -11.60 21.33 -7.56
CA PHE A 93 -10.14 21.22 -7.67
C PHE A 93 -9.46 22.51 -7.21
N PRO A 94 -8.23 22.42 -6.68
CA PRO A 94 -7.39 23.61 -6.55
C PRO A 94 -7.01 24.12 -7.96
N MET A 95 -7.78 25.06 -8.49
CA MET A 95 -7.66 25.52 -9.88
C MET A 95 -6.25 26.02 -10.21
N ASP A 96 -5.61 26.74 -9.30
CA ASP A 96 -4.23 27.22 -9.51
C ASP A 96 -3.23 26.06 -9.67
N TYR A 97 -3.42 24.97 -8.91
CA TYR A 97 -2.58 23.78 -9.04
C TYR A 97 -2.90 23.02 -10.31
N LEU A 98 -4.18 22.88 -10.66
CA LEU A 98 -4.63 22.24 -11.90
C LEU A 98 -4.02 22.91 -13.13
N GLU A 99 -4.03 24.24 -13.22
CA GLU A 99 -3.43 24.96 -14.35
C GLU A 99 -1.91 24.76 -14.43
N ARG A 100 -1.21 24.70 -13.29
CA ARG A 100 0.23 24.35 -13.28
C ARG A 100 0.49 22.93 -13.76
N VAL A 101 -0.32 21.97 -13.31
CA VAL A 101 -0.24 20.57 -13.77
C VAL A 101 -0.49 20.50 -15.26
N LYS A 102 -1.59 21.08 -15.76
CA LYS A 102 -1.92 21.15 -17.18
C LYS A 102 -0.75 21.67 -18.01
N LYS A 103 -0.17 22.81 -17.61
CA LYS A 103 0.98 23.42 -18.30
C LYS A 103 2.19 22.48 -18.36
N VAL A 104 2.55 21.87 -17.22
CA VAL A 104 3.72 20.99 -17.14
C VAL A 104 3.53 19.69 -17.93
N HIS A 105 2.30 19.17 -17.97
CA HIS A 105 1.96 18.01 -18.80
C HIS A 105 2.05 18.33 -20.29
N SER A 106 1.50 19.46 -20.74
CA SER A 106 1.41 19.78 -22.16
C SER A 106 2.68 20.43 -22.71
N GLU A 107 3.10 21.55 -22.14
CA GLU A 107 4.18 22.41 -22.65
C GLU A 107 5.53 22.12 -21.98
N GLY A 108 5.50 21.49 -20.82
CA GLY A 108 6.66 21.33 -19.94
C GLY A 108 6.83 22.51 -18.98
N GLY A 109 7.95 22.49 -18.27
CA GLY A 109 8.23 23.41 -17.17
C GLY A 109 9.17 22.77 -16.16
N TYR A 110 9.72 23.59 -15.26
CA TYR A 110 10.60 23.12 -14.18
C TYR A 110 11.80 22.26 -14.66
N GLY A 111 12.35 22.60 -15.83
CA GLY A 111 13.46 21.86 -16.47
C GLY A 111 13.04 20.67 -17.34
N SER A 112 11.75 20.31 -17.35
CA SER A 112 11.19 19.24 -18.18
C SER A 112 10.56 19.78 -19.46
N GLN A 113 10.52 18.93 -20.50
CA GLN A 113 9.86 19.23 -21.77
C GLN A 113 8.36 18.87 -21.79
N GLY A 114 7.85 18.32 -20.68
CA GLY A 114 6.48 17.79 -20.61
C GLY A 114 6.28 16.59 -21.55
N TYR A 115 5.02 16.21 -21.74
CA TYR A 115 4.62 15.12 -22.63
C TYR A 115 4.22 15.58 -24.03
N LYS A 116 4.14 16.90 -24.29
CA LYS A 116 3.86 17.48 -25.62
C LYS A 116 2.54 16.98 -26.22
N TYR A 117 1.48 17.01 -25.43
CA TYR A 117 0.11 16.69 -25.86
C TYR A 117 -0.91 17.68 -25.30
N ASP A 118 -2.12 17.66 -25.86
CA ASP A 118 -3.22 18.49 -25.39
C ASP A 118 -3.86 17.88 -24.13
N TRP A 119 -3.59 18.48 -22.98
CA TRP A 119 -4.16 18.05 -21.70
C TRP A 119 -5.65 18.44 -21.61
N SER A 120 -6.52 17.45 -21.38
CA SER A 120 -7.97 17.63 -21.32
C SER A 120 -8.48 17.65 -19.88
N ILE A 121 -9.18 18.73 -19.51
CA ILE A 121 -9.84 18.83 -18.20
C ILE A 121 -10.96 17.79 -18.03
N LEU A 122 -11.62 17.41 -19.14
CA LEU A 122 -12.71 16.43 -19.12
C LEU A 122 -12.21 15.06 -18.65
N GLU A 123 -10.98 14.69 -18.99
CA GLU A 123 -10.36 13.45 -18.52
C GLU A 123 -10.00 13.51 -17.04
N ALA A 124 -9.50 14.66 -16.57
CA ALA A 124 -9.15 14.87 -15.17
C ALA A 124 -10.37 14.90 -14.23
N GLN A 125 -11.53 15.32 -14.75
CA GLN A 125 -12.79 15.40 -14.02
C GLN A 125 -13.43 14.03 -13.75
N LYS A 126 -13.12 12.99 -14.51
CA LYS A 126 -13.73 11.66 -14.34
C LYS A 126 -13.41 11.09 -12.96
N ASN A 127 -14.43 10.70 -12.20
CA ASN A 127 -14.24 9.97 -10.96
C ASN A 127 -14.02 8.49 -11.23
N ILE A 128 -13.14 7.92 -10.42
CA ILE A 128 -12.76 6.51 -10.47
C ILE A 128 -12.73 5.94 -9.06
N LEU A 129 -12.73 4.61 -8.95
CA LEU A 129 -12.24 3.98 -7.74
C LEU A 129 -10.71 4.06 -7.72
N ARG A 130 -10.15 4.51 -6.60
CA ARG A 130 -8.71 4.72 -6.41
C ARG A 130 -7.92 3.46 -6.77
N THR A 131 -7.00 3.57 -7.73
CA THR A 131 -6.25 2.42 -8.26
C THR A 131 -4.96 2.11 -7.49
N HIS A 132 -4.47 3.08 -6.72
CA HIS A 132 -3.30 2.98 -5.86
C HIS A 132 -3.32 4.06 -4.76
N THR A 133 -2.70 3.78 -3.61
CA THR A 133 -2.65 4.73 -2.48
C THR A 133 -1.78 5.97 -2.76
N THR A 134 -1.02 5.97 -3.85
CA THR A 134 -0.19 7.11 -4.29
C THR A 134 -1.00 8.39 -4.53
N ALA A 135 -2.29 8.26 -4.84
CA ALA A 135 -3.20 9.42 -4.90
C ALA A 135 -3.35 10.11 -3.53
N VAL A 136 -3.37 9.35 -2.45
CA VAL A 136 -3.39 9.88 -1.07
C VAL A 136 -2.08 10.62 -0.79
N SER A 137 -0.95 10.05 -1.20
CA SER A 137 0.35 10.70 -1.08
C SER A 137 0.41 12.01 -1.85
N ALA A 138 -0.13 12.09 -3.07
CA ALA A 138 -0.22 13.34 -3.83
C ALA A 138 -1.01 14.42 -3.06
N ARG A 139 -2.16 14.06 -2.48
CA ARG A 139 -2.96 14.98 -1.66
C ARG A 139 -2.21 15.46 -0.42
N MET A 140 -1.48 14.57 0.24
CA MET A 140 -0.73 14.90 1.46
C MET A 140 0.50 15.77 1.15
N LEU A 141 1.22 15.48 0.06
CA LEU A 141 2.34 16.31 -0.40
C LEU A 141 1.88 17.68 -0.87
N TYR A 142 0.74 17.76 -1.56
CA TYR A 142 0.16 19.05 -1.93
C TYR A 142 -0.19 19.89 -0.69
N LYS A 143 -0.81 19.28 0.34
CA LYS A 143 -1.09 19.96 1.62
C LYS A 143 0.20 20.41 2.32
N LEU A 144 1.25 19.59 2.31
CA LEU A 144 2.56 19.94 2.84
C LEU A 144 3.14 21.16 2.11
N ALA A 145 3.00 21.20 0.79
CA ALA A 145 3.48 22.31 -0.05
C ALA A 145 2.77 23.65 0.23
N GLN A 146 1.55 23.62 0.78
CA GLN A 146 0.81 24.85 1.12
C GLN A 146 1.19 25.41 2.50
N GLN A 147 2.08 24.76 3.25
CA GLN A 147 2.54 25.27 4.54
C GLN A 147 3.47 26.47 4.33
N LYS A 148 3.47 27.41 5.30
CA LYS A 148 4.33 28.61 5.23
C LYS A 148 5.81 28.25 5.17
N GLU A 149 6.21 27.22 5.91
CA GLU A 149 7.57 26.70 5.95
C GLU A 149 7.52 25.19 5.72
N PHE A 150 8.44 24.71 4.88
CA PHE A 150 8.58 23.28 4.65
C PHE A 150 9.13 22.59 5.91
N THR A 151 8.42 21.56 6.37
CA THR A 151 8.88 20.66 7.43
C THR A 151 9.10 19.26 6.87
N PRO A 152 10.24 18.60 7.13
CA PRO A 152 10.45 17.21 6.71
C PRO A 152 9.42 16.26 7.31
N VAL A 153 8.93 15.31 6.52
CA VAL A 153 7.87 14.39 6.94
C VAL A 153 8.10 12.96 6.46
N LYS A 154 7.55 12.03 7.23
CA LYS A 154 7.48 10.61 6.94
C LYS A 154 6.01 10.19 7.03
N TYR A 155 5.45 9.71 5.93
CA TYR A 155 4.05 9.36 5.82
C TYR A 155 3.87 7.92 5.38
N PHE A 156 2.86 7.24 5.90
CA PHE A 156 2.49 5.92 5.43
C PHE A 156 0.97 5.76 5.34
N SER A 157 0.53 4.81 4.53
CA SER A 157 -0.86 4.39 4.48
C SER A 157 -0.96 2.89 4.20
N ILE A 158 -2.03 2.27 4.69
CA ILE A 158 -2.39 0.89 4.36
C ILE A 158 -3.87 0.85 4.10
N ASP A 159 -4.26 0.78 2.83
CA ASP A 159 -5.67 0.83 2.47
C ASP A 159 -5.98 0.12 1.17
N ARG A 160 -7.28 -0.13 0.97
CA ARG A 160 -7.80 -0.82 -0.19
C ARG A 160 -7.74 0.04 -1.45
N VAL A 161 -7.44 -0.61 -2.56
CA VAL A 161 -7.37 -0.05 -3.91
C VAL A 161 -8.11 -0.99 -4.86
N PHE A 162 -8.52 -0.45 -6.01
CA PHE A 162 -9.41 -1.14 -6.95
C PHE A 162 -8.80 -1.10 -8.35
N ARG A 163 -8.73 -2.25 -9.02
CA ARG A 163 -8.21 -2.37 -10.38
C ARG A 163 -9.10 -3.30 -11.17
N ASN A 164 -9.41 -2.92 -12.41
CA ASN A 164 -10.25 -3.71 -13.30
C ASN A 164 -9.45 -4.85 -13.96
N GLU A 165 -8.63 -5.55 -13.18
CA GLU A 165 -7.82 -6.65 -13.68
C GLU A 165 -8.65 -7.94 -13.74
N THR A 166 -8.24 -8.86 -14.61
CA THR A 166 -8.90 -10.16 -14.72
C THR A 166 -8.69 -10.96 -13.43
N LEU A 167 -9.79 -11.38 -12.80
CA LEU A 167 -9.75 -12.14 -11.55
C LEU A 167 -9.10 -13.52 -11.76
N ASP A 168 -7.99 -13.77 -11.08
CA ASP A 168 -7.30 -15.07 -11.07
C ASP A 168 -6.98 -15.54 -9.64
N ALA A 169 -6.12 -16.55 -9.49
CA ALA A 169 -5.75 -17.10 -8.18
C ALA A 169 -4.80 -16.18 -7.37
N THR A 170 -4.24 -15.17 -8.03
CA THR A 170 -3.23 -14.24 -7.52
C THR A 170 -3.66 -12.77 -7.54
N HIS A 171 -4.66 -12.42 -8.35
CA HIS A 171 -5.15 -11.06 -8.56
C HIS A 171 -6.65 -10.97 -8.21
N LEU A 172 -6.98 -9.94 -7.44
CA LEU A 172 -8.35 -9.56 -7.11
C LEU A 172 -8.62 -8.15 -7.66
N ALA A 173 -9.89 -7.87 -7.96
CA ALA A 173 -10.33 -6.55 -8.37
C ALA A 173 -10.16 -5.49 -7.27
N GLU A 174 -10.06 -5.93 -6.01
CA GLU A 174 -9.74 -5.10 -4.86
C GLU A 174 -8.72 -5.80 -3.96
N PHE A 175 -7.75 -5.04 -3.46
CA PHE A 175 -6.70 -5.52 -2.55
C PHE A 175 -6.12 -4.35 -1.75
N HIS A 176 -5.32 -4.63 -0.72
CA HIS A 176 -4.73 -3.59 0.13
C HIS A 176 -3.31 -3.26 -0.33
N GLN A 177 -3.09 -1.99 -0.60
CA GLN A 177 -1.78 -1.43 -0.88
C GLN A 177 -1.24 -0.76 0.38
N ILE A 178 0.01 -1.08 0.69
CA ILE A 178 0.83 -0.41 1.68
C ILE A 178 1.70 0.58 0.93
N GLU A 179 1.80 1.82 1.40
CA GLU A 179 2.71 2.80 0.84
C GLU A 179 3.41 3.61 1.94
N GLY A 180 4.71 3.84 1.75
CA GLY A 180 5.52 4.74 2.55
C GLY A 180 6.07 5.87 1.68
N VAL A 181 6.08 7.09 2.22
CA VAL A 181 6.58 8.30 1.58
C VAL A 181 7.43 9.09 2.58
N MET A 182 8.58 9.59 2.12
CA MET A 182 9.46 10.43 2.92
C MET A 182 9.85 11.67 2.13
N ALA A 183 9.60 12.86 2.67
CA ALA A 183 9.93 14.14 2.07
C ALA A 183 10.94 14.88 2.94
N ASP A 184 12.11 15.18 2.39
CA ASP A 184 13.20 15.90 3.07
C ASP A 184 14.15 16.53 2.03
N ARG A 185 15.09 17.35 2.49
CA ARG A 185 16.10 17.97 1.65
C ARG A 185 17.25 17.01 1.38
N GLY A 186 17.67 16.92 0.11
CA GLY A 186 18.83 16.10 -0.28
C GLY A 186 18.66 14.58 -0.12
N LEU A 187 17.44 14.06 -0.24
CA LEU A 187 17.21 12.62 -0.30
C LEU A 187 17.79 12.05 -1.61
N THR A 188 18.37 10.86 -1.50
CA THR A 188 19.06 10.20 -2.60
C THR A 188 18.53 8.79 -2.75
N LEU A 189 18.89 8.14 -3.85
CA LEU A 189 18.61 6.72 -4.06
C LEU A 189 19.15 5.83 -2.93
N GLY A 190 20.32 6.20 -2.38
CA GLY A 190 20.92 5.49 -1.25
C GLY A 190 20.08 5.59 0.03
N HIS A 191 19.44 6.73 0.28
CA HIS A 191 18.50 6.90 1.39
C HIS A 191 17.28 5.98 1.24
N LEU A 192 16.71 5.91 0.03
CA LEU A 192 15.59 5.00 -0.28
C LEU A 192 15.99 3.54 -0.01
N MET A 193 17.15 3.10 -0.52
CA MET A 193 17.66 1.75 -0.27
C MET A 193 17.89 1.47 1.21
N GLY A 194 18.37 2.46 1.97
CA GLY A 194 18.58 2.35 3.42
C GLY A 194 17.27 2.17 4.18
N VAL A 195 16.27 3.00 3.88
CA VAL A 195 14.93 2.91 4.50
C VAL A 195 14.27 1.58 4.18
N LEU A 196 14.34 1.13 2.92
CA LEU A 196 13.80 -0.16 2.50
C LEU A 196 14.50 -1.33 3.22
N LYS A 197 15.83 -1.28 3.38
CA LYS A 197 16.57 -2.31 4.13
C LYS A 197 16.10 -2.39 5.58
N GLU A 198 15.95 -1.25 6.25
CA GLU A 198 15.48 -1.20 7.64
C GLU A 198 14.03 -1.70 7.75
N PHE A 199 13.16 -1.25 6.85
CA PHE A 199 11.75 -1.67 6.80
C PHE A 199 11.60 -3.18 6.63
N PHE A 200 12.31 -3.78 5.67
CA PHE A 200 12.27 -5.22 5.44
C PHE A 200 13.03 -6.01 6.50
N HIS A 201 14.06 -5.45 7.13
CA HIS A 201 14.74 -6.08 8.27
C HIS A 201 13.77 -6.27 9.44
N LYS A 202 12.97 -5.25 9.77
CA LYS A 202 11.88 -5.36 10.77
C LYS A 202 10.78 -6.37 10.39
N LEU A 203 10.68 -6.72 9.11
CA LEU A 203 9.81 -7.80 8.61
C LEU A 203 10.48 -9.19 8.64
N GLY A 204 11.72 -9.30 9.12
CA GLY A 204 12.50 -10.55 9.11
C GLY A 204 13.11 -10.88 7.74
N ILE A 205 13.16 -9.93 6.81
CA ILE A 205 13.67 -10.12 5.43
C ILE A 205 15.03 -9.44 5.30
N THR A 206 16.09 -10.24 5.17
CA THR A 206 17.48 -9.75 5.12
C THR A 206 18.11 -9.82 3.72
N LYS A 207 17.68 -10.79 2.89
CA LYS A 207 18.24 -11.01 1.55
C LYS A 207 17.55 -10.12 0.52
N LEU A 208 17.99 -8.87 0.39
CA LEU A 208 17.42 -7.91 -0.55
C LEU A 208 18.29 -7.69 -1.80
N ARG A 209 17.63 -7.51 -2.94
CA ARG A 209 18.22 -7.00 -4.19
C ARG A 209 17.33 -5.91 -4.77
N PHE A 210 17.97 -4.94 -5.41
CA PHE A 210 17.29 -3.83 -6.07
C PHE A 210 17.53 -3.92 -7.57
N LYS A 211 16.48 -3.72 -8.36
CA LYS A 211 16.52 -3.78 -9.82
C LYS A 211 15.93 -2.48 -10.37
N PRO A 212 16.60 -1.80 -11.31
CA PRO A 212 16.02 -0.64 -11.99
C PRO A 212 14.66 -0.98 -12.61
N ALA A 213 13.72 -0.06 -12.47
CA ALA A 213 12.36 -0.19 -12.98
C ALA A 213 11.92 1.13 -13.63
N TYR A 214 10.68 1.17 -14.10
CA TYR A 214 10.05 2.38 -14.62
C TYR A 214 8.70 2.56 -13.91
N ASN A 215 8.49 3.73 -13.32
CA ASN A 215 7.15 4.23 -13.01
C ASN A 215 7.02 5.65 -13.59
N PRO A 216 5.86 6.05 -14.11
CA PRO A 216 5.67 7.37 -14.71
C PRO A 216 6.01 8.53 -13.78
N TYR A 217 5.75 8.35 -12.48
CA TYR A 217 5.85 9.38 -11.45
C TYR A 217 7.15 9.34 -10.64
N THR A 218 8.08 8.41 -10.94
CA THR A 218 9.38 8.35 -10.26
C THR A 218 10.58 8.29 -11.20
N GLU A 219 11.63 9.06 -10.89
CA GLU A 219 12.92 8.98 -11.55
C GLU A 219 14.04 9.34 -10.55
N PRO A 220 14.95 8.41 -10.22
CA PRO A 220 15.00 6.99 -10.60
C PRO A 220 13.95 6.11 -9.90
N SER A 221 13.66 4.95 -10.49
CA SER A 221 12.75 3.92 -9.95
C SER A 221 13.45 2.58 -9.75
N MET A 222 13.04 1.81 -8.73
CA MET A 222 13.54 0.45 -8.50
C MET A 222 12.48 -0.49 -7.91
N GLU A 223 12.52 -1.74 -8.36
CA GLU A 223 11.86 -2.87 -7.72
C GLU A 223 12.75 -3.48 -6.63
N VAL A 224 12.13 -3.99 -5.59
CA VAL A 224 12.79 -4.69 -4.48
C VAL A 224 12.46 -6.17 -4.57
N PHE A 225 13.51 -7.00 -4.52
CA PHE A 225 13.41 -8.46 -4.55
C PHE A 225 13.94 -9.07 -3.26
N SER A 226 13.30 -10.14 -2.80
CA SER A 226 13.79 -11.00 -1.72
C SER A 226 13.98 -12.44 -2.20
N TYR A 227 14.99 -13.13 -1.67
CA TYR A 227 15.18 -14.56 -1.94
C TYR A 227 14.24 -15.39 -1.06
N HIS A 228 13.33 -16.14 -1.69
CA HIS A 228 12.38 -16.99 -1.00
C HIS A 228 12.92 -18.42 -0.88
N GLU A 229 13.32 -18.84 0.34
CA GLU A 229 13.94 -20.14 0.60
C GLU A 229 13.08 -21.32 0.11
N GLY A 230 11.76 -21.29 0.33
CA GLY A 230 10.86 -22.37 -0.10
C GLY A 230 10.67 -22.50 -1.62
N LEU A 231 10.89 -21.42 -2.38
CA LEU A 231 10.72 -21.38 -3.84
C LEU A 231 12.08 -21.37 -4.56
N LYS A 232 13.17 -21.25 -3.79
CA LYS A 232 14.57 -21.16 -4.25
C LYS A 232 14.80 -20.12 -5.35
N LYS A 233 14.05 -19.02 -5.34
CA LYS A 233 14.11 -17.95 -6.34
C LYS A 233 13.97 -16.56 -5.72
N TRP A 234 14.42 -15.54 -6.45
CA TRP A 234 14.15 -14.15 -6.15
C TRP A 234 12.70 -13.81 -6.52
N VAL A 235 11.98 -13.23 -5.57
CA VAL A 235 10.57 -12.83 -5.71
C VAL A 235 10.48 -11.33 -5.46
N GLU A 236 9.72 -10.64 -6.31
CA GLU A 236 9.43 -9.22 -6.14
C GLU A 236 8.54 -9.01 -4.90
N ILE A 237 8.97 -8.12 -4.01
CA ILE A 237 8.31 -7.82 -2.74
C ILE A 237 7.85 -6.36 -2.63
N GLY A 238 8.19 -5.51 -3.59
CA GLY A 238 7.75 -4.11 -3.61
C GLY A 238 8.35 -3.32 -4.77
N ASN A 239 7.79 -2.14 -5.00
CA ASN A 239 8.24 -1.17 -5.99
C ASN A 239 8.46 0.19 -5.29
N SER A 240 9.40 0.99 -5.79
CA SER A 240 9.82 2.24 -5.17
C SER A 240 10.48 3.20 -6.16
N GLY A 241 10.65 4.45 -5.75
CA GLY A 241 11.39 5.43 -6.52
C GLY A 241 11.42 6.82 -5.87
N LEU A 242 12.08 7.75 -6.55
CA LEU A 242 12.12 9.17 -6.19
C LEU A 242 11.06 9.90 -7.01
N PHE A 243 10.14 10.62 -6.38
CA PHE A 243 9.12 11.35 -7.12
C PHE A 243 9.75 12.41 -8.03
N ARG A 244 9.21 12.47 -9.25
CA ARG A 244 9.67 13.37 -10.29
C ARG A 244 9.49 14.85 -9.89
N PRO A 245 10.41 15.75 -10.30
CA PRO A 245 10.22 17.19 -10.10
C PRO A 245 8.94 17.72 -10.76
N GLU A 246 8.53 17.15 -11.89
CA GLU A 246 7.29 17.52 -12.59
C GLU A 246 6.01 17.18 -11.81
N LEU A 247 6.10 16.29 -10.82
CA LEU A 247 5.04 16.00 -9.86
C LEU A 247 5.11 17.00 -8.70
N LEU A 248 6.31 17.20 -8.12
CA LEU A 248 6.50 17.93 -6.86
C LEU A 248 6.46 19.45 -7.01
N LEU A 249 7.14 19.99 -8.01
CA LEU A 249 7.33 21.44 -8.17
C LEU A 249 6.01 22.18 -8.51
N PRO A 250 5.09 21.61 -9.32
CA PRO A 250 3.77 22.22 -9.50
C PRO A 250 2.94 22.26 -8.22
N MET A 251 3.17 21.36 -7.26
CA MET A 251 2.50 21.41 -5.96
C MET A 251 2.91 22.65 -5.15
N GLY A 252 4.12 23.17 -5.41
CA GLY A 252 4.73 24.29 -4.68
C GLY A 252 5.78 23.86 -3.65
N LEU A 253 6.25 22.60 -3.70
CA LEU A 253 7.38 22.19 -2.86
C LEU A 253 8.65 22.93 -3.29
N PRO A 254 9.54 23.31 -2.34
CA PRO A 254 10.82 23.94 -2.67
C PRO A 254 11.70 23.05 -3.55
N ASP A 255 12.49 23.66 -4.44
CA ASP A 255 13.34 22.95 -5.42
C ASP A 255 14.40 22.02 -4.80
N ASP A 256 14.80 22.27 -3.55
CA ASP A 256 15.78 21.46 -2.82
C ASP A 256 15.13 20.36 -1.95
N VAL A 257 13.81 20.25 -1.98
CA VAL A 257 13.05 19.15 -1.37
C VAL A 257 12.91 18.01 -2.35
N SER A 258 13.15 16.81 -1.85
CA SER A 258 13.08 15.56 -2.60
C SER A 258 12.18 14.59 -1.85
N VAL A 259 11.46 13.75 -2.59
CA VAL A 259 10.49 12.83 -1.99
C VAL A 259 10.73 11.40 -2.48
N LEU A 260 10.87 10.49 -1.53
CA LEU A 260 10.97 9.06 -1.74
C LEU A 260 9.59 8.43 -1.57
N GLY A 261 9.26 7.44 -2.41
CA GLY A 261 8.05 6.63 -2.28
C GLY A 261 8.35 5.15 -2.49
N TRP A 262 7.66 4.29 -1.75
CA TRP A 262 7.64 2.84 -2.00
C TRP A 262 6.31 2.23 -1.60
N GLY A 263 5.97 1.13 -2.25
CA GLY A 263 4.75 0.40 -1.94
C GLY A 263 4.86 -1.10 -2.20
N LEU A 264 3.97 -1.83 -1.54
CA LEU A 264 3.79 -3.27 -1.72
C LEU A 264 2.34 -3.68 -1.40
N SER A 265 1.91 -4.84 -1.87
CA SER A 265 0.63 -5.43 -1.47
C SER A 265 0.72 -6.03 -0.06
N LEU A 266 -0.37 -5.95 0.70
CA LEU A 266 -0.50 -6.62 2.00
C LEU A 266 -0.77 -8.13 1.85
N GLU A 267 -1.50 -8.52 0.80
CA GLU A 267 -1.93 -9.88 0.55
C GLU A 267 -0.76 -10.80 0.23
N ARG A 268 0.18 -10.38 -0.63
CA ARG A 268 1.31 -11.24 -1.05
C ARG A 268 2.20 -11.67 0.14
N PRO A 269 2.66 -10.78 1.04
CA PRO A 269 3.35 -11.17 2.26
C PRO A 269 2.52 -12.06 3.18
N THR A 270 1.21 -11.79 3.30
CA THR A 270 0.30 -12.58 4.13
C THR A 270 0.17 -14.02 3.60
N MET A 271 0.00 -14.18 2.29
CA MET A 271 -0.09 -15.47 1.62
C MET A 271 1.19 -16.28 1.82
N ILE A 272 2.35 -15.65 1.66
CA ILE A 272 3.66 -16.30 1.90
C ILE A 272 3.79 -16.72 3.36
N ARG A 273 3.44 -15.85 4.32
CA ARG A 273 3.59 -16.10 5.76
C ARG A 273 2.72 -17.25 6.25
N TYR A 274 1.46 -17.29 5.79
CA TYR A 274 0.48 -18.30 6.21
C TYR A 274 0.41 -19.51 5.26
N GLY A 275 1.24 -19.56 4.21
CA GLY A 275 1.27 -20.68 3.26
C GLY A 275 0.00 -20.79 2.39
N ILE A 276 -0.69 -19.68 2.15
CA ILE A 276 -1.94 -19.62 1.38
C ILE A 276 -1.62 -19.53 -0.11
N LYS A 277 -2.19 -20.42 -0.91
CA LYS A 277 -1.93 -20.48 -2.37
C LYS A 277 -2.89 -19.65 -3.20
N ASN A 278 -4.12 -19.45 -2.71
CA ASN A 278 -5.18 -18.76 -3.43
C ASN A 278 -5.65 -17.54 -2.63
N ILE A 279 -5.54 -16.36 -3.22
CA ILE A 279 -5.91 -15.10 -2.57
C ILE A 279 -7.40 -15.05 -2.16
N ARG A 280 -8.26 -15.79 -2.86
CA ARG A 280 -9.72 -15.86 -2.58
C ARG A 280 -10.06 -16.62 -1.31
N GLU A 281 -9.14 -17.46 -0.82
CA GLU A 281 -9.27 -18.12 0.48
C GLU A 281 -8.93 -17.16 1.62
N LEU A 282 -8.15 -16.11 1.32
CA LEU A 282 -7.73 -15.08 2.27
C LEU A 282 -8.69 -13.89 2.28
N VAL A 283 -9.21 -13.45 1.14
CA VAL A 283 -9.99 -12.20 1.03
C VAL A 283 -11.36 -12.45 0.41
N GLY A 284 -12.38 -11.89 1.05
CA GLY A 284 -13.76 -11.88 0.56
C GLY A 284 -14.69 -12.84 1.31
N HIS A 285 -15.95 -12.87 0.88
CA HIS A 285 -17.01 -13.63 1.56
C HIS A 285 -16.85 -15.16 1.46
N LYS A 286 -15.92 -15.65 0.63
CA LYS A 286 -15.59 -17.09 0.49
C LYS A 286 -14.48 -17.55 1.43
N VAL A 287 -14.03 -16.68 2.34
CA VAL A 287 -13.01 -17.00 3.35
C VAL A 287 -13.41 -18.23 4.16
N ASN A 288 -12.46 -19.14 4.38
CA ASN A 288 -12.67 -20.28 5.27
C ASN A 288 -12.56 -19.81 6.73
N LEU A 289 -13.66 -19.79 7.47
CA LEU A 289 -13.65 -19.36 8.88
C LEU A 289 -12.81 -20.26 9.78
N GLN A 290 -12.71 -21.56 9.46
CA GLN A 290 -11.85 -22.48 10.22
C GLN A 290 -10.39 -22.05 10.12
N MET A 291 -9.94 -21.60 8.95
CA MET A 291 -8.60 -21.03 8.77
C MET A 291 -8.43 -19.78 9.66
N VAL A 292 -9.43 -18.92 9.78
CA VAL A 292 -9.36 -17.73 10.64
C VAL A 292 -9.23 -18.12 12.12
N TYR A 293 -9.93 -19.18 12.54
CA TYR A 293 -9.90 -19.69 13.91
C TYR A 293 -8.54 -20.27 14.28
N ASP A 294 -8.00 -21.09 13.38
CA ASP A 294 -6.73 -21.81 13.59
C ASP A 294 -5.50 -20.93 13.32
N SER A 295 -5.69 -19.77 12.67
CA SER A 295 -4.59 -18.90 12.29
C SER A 295 -3.85 -18.37 13.52
N PRO A 296 -2.53 -18.65 13.65
CA PRO A 296 -1.75 -18.20 14.79
C PRO A 296 -1.64 -16.67 14.82
N ILE A 297 -1.12 -16.16 15.94
CA ILE A 297 -0.73 -14.76 16.08
C ILE A 297 0.29 -14.45 14.98
N CYS A 298 0.08 -13.33 14.28
CA CYS A 298 1.09 -12.83 13.36
C CYS A 298 2.26 -12.30 14.20
N ARG A 299 3.33 -13.09 14.28
CA ARG A 299 4.66 -12.63 14.70
C ARG A 299 5.52 -12.71 13.45
N LEU A 300 6.18 -11.63 13.07
CA LEU A 300 7.34 -11.78 12.17
C LEU A 300 8.47 -12.09 13.12
N ASP A 301 9.16 -13.18 12.84
CA ASP A 301 10.36 -13.55 13.57
C ASP A 301 11.38 -12.45 13.23
N ALA A 302 11.48 -11.44 14.10
CA ALA A 302 12.45 -10.36 14.00
C ALA A 302 13.84 -10.89 14.39
#